data_AF-A0A5D2QNC7-F1
#
_entry.id   AF-A0A5D2QNC7-F1
#
_cell.length_a   1.000
_cell.length_b   1.000
_cell.length_c   1.000
_cell.angle_alpha   90.00
_cell.angle_beta   90.00
_cell.angle_gamma   90.00
#
_symmetry.space_group_name_H-M   'P 1'
#
loop_
_entity.id
_entity.type
_entity.pdbx_description
1 polymer ?
#
loop_
_entity_poly.entity_id
_entity_poly.type
_entity_poly.pdbx_seq_one_letter_code
_entity_poly.pdbx_strand_id
1 'polypeptide(L)'
;MAPLNQLCLVLVIFLSVFSLSSLSTSAIIPKANVSLLIPSSQLVENLCNGKAIQNRRFCLKALSTPEVITVMDTTQLGTLIMKLGAANSKATLNVYNEIIKKPGSP
;
A
#
# COMPACT_ATOMS: atom_id res chain seq x y z
N MET A 1 64.29 1.42 -31.59
CA MET A 1 62.98 1.99 -31.96
C MET A 1 61.88 1.08 -31.44
N ALA A 2 61.31 1.42 -30.28
CA ALA A 2 60.04 0.96 -29.71
C ALA A 2 59.96 1.51 -28.28
N PRO A 3 59.24 2.62 -28.05
CA PRO A 3 58.36 2.63 -26.87
C PRO A 3 57.03 3.40 -27.05
N LEU A 4 56.81 4.05 -28.20
CA LEU A 4 55.62 4.88 -28.42
C LEU A 4 54.32 4.04 -28.48
N ASN A 5 54.43 2.79 -28.93
CA ASN A 5 53.28 1.92 -29.14
C ASN A 5 52.68 1.37 -27.83
N GLN A 6 53.50 1.19 -26.77
CA GLN A 6 53.01 0.68 -25.49
C GLN A 6 52.21 1.73 -24.72
N LEU A 7 52.67 2.98 -24.69
CA LEU A 7 51.94 4.08 -24.04
C LEU A 7 50.58 4.33 -24.70
N CYS A 8 50.53 4.26 -26.04
CA CYS A 8 49.29 4.41 -26.79
C CYS A 8 48.28 3.31 -26.44
N LEU A 9 48.74 2.06 -26.35
CA LEU A 9 47.91 0.90 -26.07
C LEU A 9 47.33 0.95 -24.64
N VAL A 10 48.13 1.38 -23.66
CA VAL A 10 47.66 1.57 -22.27
C VAL A 10 46.61 2.68 -22.18
N LEU A 11 46.79 3.78 -22.92
CA LEU A 11 45.84 4.90 -22.91
C LEU A 11 44.47 4.50 -23.50
N VAL A 12 44.47 3.73 -24.58
CA VAL A 12 43.25 3.23 -25.21
C VAL A 12 42.49 2.26 -24.30
N ILE A 13 43.20 1.35 -23.62
CA ILE A 13 42.60 0.45 -22.62
C ILE A 13 42.02 1.25 -21.45
N PHE A 14 42.73 2.26 -20.96
CA PHE A 14 42.26 3.07 -19.85
C PHE A 14 41.00 3.87 -20.20
N LEU A 15 40.98 4.52 -21.37
CA LEU A 15 39.83 5.31 -21.84
C LEU A 15 38.61 4.42 -22.14
N SER A 16 38.82 3.22 -22.67
CA SER A 16 37.73 2.28 -22.92
C SER A 16 37.11 1.76 -21.63
N VAL A 17 37.93 1.33 -20.66
CA VAL A 17 37.43 0.93 -19.32
C VAL A 17 36.72 2.09 -18.62
N PHE A 18 37.28 3.31 -18.67
CA PHE A 18 36.65 4.51 -18.10
C PHE A 18 35.28 4.81 -18.73
N SER A 19 35.19 4.73 -20.06
CA SER A 19 33.94 4.94 -20.80
C SER A 19 32.89 3.87 -20.46
N LEU A 20 33.29 2.60 -20.41
CA LEU A 20 32.42 1.48 -20.02
C LEU A 20 31.94 1.59 -18.56
N SER A 21 32.80 2.07 -17.65
CA SER A 21 32.46 2.29 -16.24
C SER A 21 31.42 3.41 -16.06
N SER A 22 31.49 4.46 -16.89
CA SER A 22 30.52 5.56 -16.88
C SER A 22 29.15 5.19 -17.45
N LEU A 23 29.05 4.07 -18.18
CA LEU A 23 27.83 3.62 -18.84
C LEU A 23 26.98 2.66 -17.96
N SER A 24 27.18 2.69 -16.64
CA SER A 24 26.37 1.94 -15.69
C SER A 24 25.82 2.85 -14.60
N THR A 25 24.83 3.64 -14.98
CA THR A 25 23.55 3.78 -14.26
C THR A 25 22.63 4.49 -15.24
N SER A 26 22.08 3.74 -16.20
CA SER A 26 20.78 4.11 -16.74
C SER A 26 19.90 4.27 -15.52
N ALA A 27 19.53 5.52 -15.21
CA ALA A 27 18.40 5.80 -14.36
C ALA A 27 17.16 5.27 -15.09
N ILE A 28 16.99 3.95 -15.05
CA ILE A 28 15.67 3.37 -14.90
C ILE A 28 15.26 3.87 -13.53
N ILE A 29 14.72 5.09 -13.51
CA ILE A 29 13.85 5.53 -12.44
C ILE A 29 12.91 4.35 -12.28
N PRO A 30 12.97 3.56 -11.19
CA PRO A 30 11.78 2.83 -10.87
C PRO A 30 10.80 3.98 -10.67
N LYS A 31 9.78 4.03 -11.52
CA LYS A 31 8.54 4.70 -11.19
C LYS A 31 8.05 3.95 -9.96
N ALA A 32 8.71 4.22 -8.83
CA ALA A 32 8.29 3.83 -7.53
C ALA A 32 6.98 4.58 -7.46
N ASN A 33 5.91 3.82 -7.62
CA ASN A 33 4.68 4.11 -6.95
C ASN A 33 5.09 4.13 -5.47
N VAL A 34 5.68 5.24 -5.04
CA VAL A 34 5.78 5.59 -3.65
C VAL A 34 4.32 5.66 -3.29
N SER A 35 3.81 4.54 -2.76
CA SER A 35 2.54 4.51 -2.07
C SER A 35 2.73 5.58 -1.03
N LEU A 36 2.21 6.78 -1.36
CA LEU A 36 2.34 7.95 -0.52
C LEU A 36 1.81 7.47 0.81
N LEU A 37 2.67 7.40 1.82
CA LEU A 37 2.31 6.89 3.13
C LEU A 37 1.35 7.93 3.73
N ILE A 38 0.10 7.87 3.30
CA ILE A 38 -0.95 8.75 3.78
C ILE A 38 -1.16 8.33 5.22
N PRO A 39 -1.08 9.25 6.20
CA PRO A 39 -1.40 8.95 7.57
C PRO A 39 -2.75 8.24 7.65
N SER A 40 -2.83 7.13 8.38
CA SER A 40 -4.04 6.30 8.46
C SER A 40 -5.30 7.12 8.78
N SER A 41 -5.15 8.17 9.59
CA SER A 41 -6.21 9.16 9.90
C SER A 41 -6.74 9.88 8.66
N GLN A 42 -5.86 10.36 7.78
CA GLN A 42 -6.23 11.07 6.56
C GLN A 42 -6.88 10.12 5.56
N LEU A 43 -6.41 8.87 5.49
CA LEU A 43 -7.00 7.87 4.61
C LEU A 43 -8.44 7.52 5.04
N VAL A 44 -8.66 7.32 6.35
CA VAL A 44 -9.98 7.07 6.94
C VAL A 44 -10.89 8.27 6.76
N GLU A 45 -10.37 9.49 6.94
CA GLU A 45 -11.16 10.71 6.75
C GLU A 45 -11.62 10.87 5.31
N ASN A 46 -10.72 10.68 4.33
CA ASN A 46 -11.04 10.73 2.91
C ASN A 46 -12.10 9.69 2.54
N LEU A 47 -11.97 8.46 3.07
CA LEU A 47 -12.96 7.40 2.87
C LEU A 47 -14.32 7.80 3.43
N CYS A 48 -14.38 8.23 4.70
CA CYS A 48 -15.64 8.55 5.38
C CYS A 48 -16.31 9.83 4.87
N ASN A 49 -15.58 10.69 4.16
CA ASN A 49 -16.10 11.84 3.42
C ASN A 49 -16.59 11.48 2.01
N GLY A 50 -16.37 10.24 1.56
CA GLY A 50 -16.78 9.78 0.23
C GLY A 50 -18.29 9.84 0.03
N LYS A 51 -18.74 10.25 -1.17
CA LYS A 51 -20.17 10.42 -1.50
C LYS A 51 -21.03 9.17 -1.28
N ALA A 52 -20.43 7.98 -1.35
CA ALA A 52 -21.12 6.71 -1.12
C ALA A 52 -21.37 6.42 0.39
N ILE A 53 -20.66 7.11 1.29
CA ILE A 53 -20.81 6.94 2.74
C ILE A 53 -21.94 7.84 3.23
N GLN A 54 -23.09 7.24 3.49
CA GLN A 54 -24.26 7.99 3.97
C GLN A 54 -24.10 8.51 5.40
N ASN A 55 -23.41 7.77 6.27
CA ASN A 55 -23.24 8.12 7.67
C ASN A 55 -21.76 8.25 8.03
N ARG A 56 -21.22 9.47 7.85
CA ARG A 56 -19.83 9.81 8.18
C ARG A 56 -19.48 9.50 9.64
N ARG A 57 -20.36 9.84 10.59
CA ARG A 57 -20.10 9.62 12.03
C ARG A 57 -19.97 8.13 12.34
N PHE A 58 -20.85 7.31 11.77
CA PHE A 58 -20.78 5.86 11.93
C PHE A 58 -19.50 5.31 11.30
N CYS A 59 -19.14 5.73 10.08
CA CYS A 59 -17.91 5.32 9.40
C CYS A 59 -16.66 5.61 10.25
N LEU A 60 -16.52 6.85 10.73
CA LEU A 60 -15.39 7.24 11.58
C LEU A 60 -15.33 6.38 12.84
N LYS A 61 -16.47 6.21 13.54
CA LYS A 61 -16.53 5.40 14.76
C LYS A 61 -16.18 3.93 14.51
N ALA A 62 -16.66 3.35 13.40
CA ALA A 62 -16.37 1.97 13.04
C ALA A 62 -14.88 1.74 12.71
N LEU A 63 -14.20 2.76 12.18
CA LEU A 63 -12.78 2.73 11.83
C LEU A 63 -11.87 3.34 12.92
N SER A 64 -12.41 3.74 14.07
CA SER A 64 -11.63 4.30 15.19
C SER A 64 -10.94 3.22 16.05
N THR A 65 -10.66 2.04 15.49
CA THR A 65 -10.08 0.91 16.23
C THR A 65 -8.55 0.95 16.22
N PRO A 66 -7.87 0.39 17.24
CA PRO A 66 -6.40 0.33 17.27
C PRO A 66 -5.80 -0.38 16.05
N GLU A 67 -6.52 -1.34 15.47
CA GLU A 67 -6.12 -2.07 14.25
C GLU A 67 -6.05 -1.17 13.01
N VAL A 68 -6.78 -0.06 13.00
CA VAL A 68 -6.74 0.93 11.91
C VAL A 68 -5.51 1.85 12.03
N ILE A 69 -4.96 2.02 13.24
CA ILE A 69 -3.75 2.82 13.46
C ILE A 69 -2.54 2.20 12.73
N THR A 70 -2.51 0.88 12.58
CA THR A 70 -1.44 0.15 11.89
C THR A 70 -1.59 0.11 10.36
N VAL A 71 -2.71 0.56 9.82
CA VAL A 71 -2.99 0.51 8.38
C VAL A 71 -2.22 1.62 7.66
N MET A 72 -1.22 1.22 6.87
CA MET A 72 -0.32 2.14 6.16
C MET A 72 -0.73 2.43 4.71
N ASP A 73 -1.69 1.67 4.16
CA ASP A 73 -2.11 1.77 2.76
C ASP A 73 -3.59 1.38 2.52
N THR A 74 -4.09 1.69 1.32
CA THR A 74 -5.49 1.47 0.88
C THR A 74 -5.90 -0.01 0.82
N THR A 75 -4.98 -0.93 0.53
CA THR A 75 -5.24 -2.36 0.42
C THR A 75 -5.49 -2.96 1.80
N GLN A 76 -4.67 -2.58 2.78
CA GLN A 76 -4.85 -2.97 4.17
C GLN A 76 -6.15 -2.40 4.73
N LEU A 77 -6.48 -1.15 4.42
CA LEU A 77 -7.76 -0.55 4.83
C LEU A 77 -8.95 -1.31 4.22
N GLY A 78 -8.90 -1.62 2.92
CA GLY A 78 -9.92 -2.41 2.25
C GLY A 78 -10.13 -3.79 2.89
N THR A 79 -9.03 -4.46 3.24
CA THR A 79 -9.05 -5.76 3.92
C THR A 79 -9.70 -5.66 5.31
N LEU A 80 -9.34 -4.63 6.07
CA LEU A 80 -9.91 -4.38 7.39
C LEU A 80 -11.42 -4.11 7.31
N ILE A 81 -11.86 -3.28 6.36
CA ILE A 81 -13.28 -3.00 6.13
C ILE A 81 -14.04 -4.28 5.80
N MET A 82 -13.50 -5.12 4.91
CA MET A 82 -14.12 -6.39 4.53
C MET A 82 -14.25 -7.34 5.73
N LYS A 83 -13.19 -7.45 6.55
CA LYS A 83 -13.18 -8.27 7.77
C LYS A 83 -14.21 -7.78 8.78
N LEU A 84 -14.28 -6.46 9.00
CA LEU A 84 -15.24 -5.84 9.91
C LEU A 84 -16.69 -6.10 9.44
N GLY A 85 -16.96 -5.93 8.14
CA GLY A 85 -18.26 -6.21 7.54
C GLY A 85 -18.65 -7.69 7.68
N ALA A 86 -17.74 -8.61 7.36
CA ALA A 86 -17.98 -10.04 7.49
C ALA A 86 -18.29 -10.47 8.93
N ALA A 87 -17.53 -9.95 9.90
CA ALA A 87 -17.73 -10.26 11.32
C ALA A 87 -19.09 -9.77 11.82
N ASN A 88 -19.45 -8.51 11.50
CA ASN A 88 -20.74 -7.93 11.89
C ASN A 88 -21.91 -8.66 11.23
N SER A 89 -21.84 -8.94 9.93
CA SER A 89 -22.88 -9.70 9.21
C SER A 89 -23.07 -11.11 9.80
N LYS A 90 -21.97 -11.80 10.15
CA LYS A 90 -22.03 -13.10 10.81
C LYS A 90 -22.69 -13.02 12.18
N ALA A 91 -22.36 -11.99 12.98
CA ALA A 91 -22.99 -11.77 14.28
C ALA A 91 -24.51 -11.51 14.14
N THR A 92 -24.91 -10.66 13.19
CA THR A 92 -26.33 -10.40 12.88
C THR A 92 -27.06 -11.68 12.46
N LEU A 93 -26.45 -12.48 11.59
CA LEU A 93 -27.04 -13.75 11.15
C LEU A 93 -27.22 -14.74 12.31
N ASN A 94 -26.25 -14.79 13.24
CA ASN A 94 -26.37 -15.62 14.43
C ASN A 94 -27.56 -15.18 15.31
N VAL A 95 -27.73 -13.88 15.53
CA VAL A 95 -28.89 -13.35 16.28
C VAL A 95 -30.20 -13.70 15.58
N TYR A 96 -30.28 -13.49 14.26
CA TYR A 96 -31.44 -13.86 13.46
C TYR A 96 -31.76 -15.36 13.57
N ASN A 97 -30.74 -16.22 13.48
CA ASN A 97 -30.89 -17.66 13.61
C ASN A 97 -31.43 -18.09 14.98
N GLU A 98 -31.07 -17.38 16.05
CA GLU A 98 -31.64 -17.64 17.37
C GLU A 98 -33.11 -17.20 17.47
N ILE A 99 -33.48 -16.07 16.85
CA ILE A 99 -34.87 -15.60 16.78
C ILE A 99 -35.76 -16.62 16.06
N ILE A 100 -35.33 -17.17 14.93
CA ILE A 100 -36.14 -18.16 14.19
C ILE A 100 -36.20 -19.53 14.86
N LYS A 101 -35.16 -19.92 15.62
CA LYS A 101 -35.13 -21.21 16.35
C LYS A 101 -35.97 -21.19 17.61
N LYS A 102 -36.03 -20.03 18.28
CA LYS A 102 -36.94 -19.78 19.39
C LYS A 102 -37.93 -18.70 18.95
N PRO A 103 -38.97 -19.07 18.19
CA PRO A 103 -40.09 -18.17 17.98
C PRO A 103 -40.77 -17.98 19.34
N GLY A 104 -40.23 -17.05 20.12
CA GLY A 104 -40.87 -16.56 21.32
C GLY A 104 -42.18 -15.96 20.88
N SER A 105 -43.28 -16.61 21.27
CA SER A 105 -44.61 -16.04 21.27
C SER A 105 -44.58 -14.63 21.88
N PRO A 106 -45.44 -13.71 21.41
CA PRO A 106 -45.41 -12.29 21.77
C PRO A 106 -45.26 -12.02 23.26
#